data_AF-A0A268U201-F1
#
_entry.id   AF-A0A268U201-F1
#
_cell.length_a   1.000
_cell.length_b   1.000
_cell.length_c   1.000
_cell.angle_alpha   90.00
_cell.angle_beta   90.00
_cell.angle_gamma   90.00
#
_symmetry.space_group_name_H-M   'P 1'
#
loop_
_entity.id
_entity.type
_entity.pdbx_description
1 polymer ?
#
loop_
_entity_poly.entity_id
_entity_poly.type
_entity_poly.pdbx_seq_one_letter_code
_entity_poly.pdbx_strand_id
1 'polypeptide(L)' 'MTGSELKAFCKKQGLTYKELAENIGYGEGAIKGAIATNKVSSPMEFAISMYLKIKKLESEIKSYQELKKVLKEIIKED' A
#
# COMPACT_ATOMS: atom_id res chain seq x y z
N MET A 1 6.74 -7.82 -11.56
CA MET A 1 7.65 -6.71 -11.20
C MET A 1 9.06 -7.24 -10.93
N THR A 2 10.09 -6.45 -11.16
CA THR A 2 11.50 -6.78 -10.90
C THR A 2 11.94 -6.31 -9.50
N GLY A 3 13.09 -6.78 -9.02
CA GLY A 3 13.65 -6.30 -7.76
C GLY A 3 14.01 -4.82 -7.78
N SER A 4 14.44 -4.30 -8.94
CA SER A 4 14.69 -2.86 -9.13
C SER A 4 13.40 -2.04 -9.06
N GLU A 5 12.31 -2.55 -9.64
CA GLU A 5 10.97 -1.94 -9.52
C GLU A 5 10.45 -1.99 -8.08
N LEU A 6 10.69 -3.08 -7.36
CA LEU A 6 10.34 -3.21 -5.94
C LEU A 6 11.09 -2.18 -5.08
N LYS A 7 12.37 -1.95 -5.34
CA LYS A 7 13.15 -0.89 -4.67
C LYS A 7 12.59 0.50 -4.96
N ALA A 8 12.28 0.80 -6.22
CA ALA A 8 11.68 2.07 -6.61
C ALA A 8 10.29 2.25 -5.98
N PHE A 9 9.52 1.17 -5.88
CA PHE A 9 8.22 1.15 -5.22
C PHE A 9 8.32 1.56 -3.75
N CYS A 10 9.21 0.93 -2.97
CA CYS A 10 9.44 1.30 -1.56
C CYS A 10 9.76 2.79 -1.41
N LYS A 11 10.67 3.31 -2.26
CA LYS A 11 11.02 4.74 -2.27
C LYS A 11 9.82 5.64 -2.59
N LYS A 12 9.02 5.28 -3.59
CA LYS A 12 7.82 6.05 -3.99
C LYS A 12 6.75 6.06 -2.91
N GLN A 13 6.58 4.95 -2.19
CA GLN A 13 5.60 4.84 -1.10
C GLN A 13 6.11 5.40 0.24
N GLY A 14 7.38 5.81 0.33
CA GLY A 14 7.98 6.24 1.59
C GLY A 14 8.11 5.11 2.61
N LEU A 15 8.25 3.87 2.15
CA LEU A 15 8.34 2.68 3.00
C LEU A 15 9.77 2.17 3.10
N THR A 16 10.17 1.77 4.29
CA THR A 16 11.31 0.88 4.48
C THR A 16 10.98 -0.52 3.97
N TYR A 17 12.01 -1.32 3.70
CA TYR A 17 11.81 -2.72 3.28
C TYR A 17 11.14 -3.56 4.36
N LYS A 18 11.39 -3.24 5.63
CA LYS A 18 10.76 -3.89 6.78
C LYS A 18 9.27 -3.58 6.83
N GLU A 19 8.88 -2.31 6.73
CA GLU A 19 7.47 -1.91 6.74
C GLU A 19 6.71 -2.50 5.56
N LEU A 20 7.31 -2.52 4.36
CA LEU A 20 6.67 -3.20 3.24
C LEU A 20 6.45 -4.68 3.54
N ALA A 21 7.50 -5.37 4.02
CA ALA A 21 7.43 -6.79 4.33
C ALA A 21 6.30 -7.10 5.33
N GLU A 22 6.22 -6.34 6.42
CA GLU A 22 5.17 -6.47 7.44
C GLU A 22 3.77 -6.25 6.84
N ASN A 23 3.59 -5.21 6.02
CA ASN A 23 2.30 -4.90 5.38
C ASN A 23 1.82 -5.99 4.41
N ILE A 24 2.73 -6.75 3.80
CA ILE A 24 2.39 -7.78 2.81
C ILE A 24 2.55 -9.22 3.35
N GLY A 25 2.88 -9.39 4.63
CA GLY A 25 2.99 -10.70 5.29
C GLY A 25 4.28 -11.47 4.98
N TYR A 26 5.39 -10.76 4.74
CA TYR A 26 6.72 -11.32 4.48
C TYR A 26 7.74 -10.87 5.54
N GLY A 27 8.87 -11.57 5.61
CA GLY A 27 10.04 -11.10 6.35
C GLY A 27 10.89 -10.11 5.54
N GLU A 28 11.57 -9.18 6.20
CA GLU A 28 12.46 -8.19 5.55
C GLU A 28 13.52 -8.86 4.64
N GLY A 29 14.04 -10.02 5.07
CA GLY A 29 15.00 -10.81 4.29
C GLY A 29 14.46 -11.27 2.94
N ALA A 30 13.16 -11.56 2.84
CA ALA A 30 12.52 -11.96 1.58
C ALA A 30 12.47 -10.78 0.59
N ILE A 31 12.14 -9.57 1.07
CA ILE A 31 12.18 -8.35 0.26
C ILE A 31 13.61 -8.06 -0.22
N LYS A 32 14.60 -8.11 0.69
CA LYS A 32 16.01 -7.90 0.34
C LYS A 32 16.51 -8.92 -0.68
N GLY A 33 16.14 -10.19 -0.51
CA GLY A 33 16.47 -11.26 -1.45
C GLY A 33 15.86 -11.03 -2.83
N ALA A 34 14.59 -10.62 -2.89
CA ALA A 34 13.91 -10.31 -4.16
C ALA A 34 14.57 -9.12 -4.89
N ILE A 35 14.99 -8.09 -4.14
CA ILE A 35 15.73 -6.95 -4.70
C ILE A 35 17.11 -7.39 -5.20
N ALA A 36 17.88 -8.11 -4.38
CA ALA A 36 19.25 -8.53 -4.71
C ALA A 36 19.30 -9.48 -5.91
N THR A 37 18.34 -10.40 -6.01
CA THR A 37 18.25 -11.36 -7.13
C THR A 37 17.52 -10.80 -8.34
N ASN A 38 16.98 -9.57 -8.24
CA ASN A 38 16.11 -8.94 -9.21
C ASN A 38 14.87 -9.77 -9.59
N LYS A 39 14.45 -10.71 -8.73
CA LYS A 39 13.32 -11.63 -8.95
C LYS A 39 12.29 -11.47 -7.84
N VAL A 40 11.11 -10.98 -8.19
CA VAL A 40 9.95 -10.96 -7.30
C VAL A 40 9.05 -12.12 -7.67
N SER A 41 8.63 -12.91 -6.68
CA SER A 41 7.73 -14.03 -6.92
C SER A 41 6.32 -13.54 -7.24
N SER A 42 5.56 -14.30 -8.03
CA SER A 42 4.17 -13.95 -8.35
C SER A 42 3.30 -13.75 -7.09
N PRO A 43 3.43 -14.56 -6.02
CA PRO A 43 2.71 -14.31 -4.77
C PRO A 43 3.08 -12.98 -4.08
N MET A 44 4.35 -12.59 -4.09
CA MET A 44 4.79 -11.32 -3.51
C MET A 44 4.27 -10.13 -4.31
N GLU A 45 4.32 -10.22 -5.64
CA GLU A 45 3.74 -9.21 -6.52
C GLU A 45 2.22 -9.08 -6.32
N PHE A 46 1.51 -10.20 -6.19
CA PHE A 46 0.09 -10.19 -5.85
C PHE A 46 -0.17 -9.53 -4.50
N ALA A 47 0.62 -9.85 -3.46
CA ALA A 47 0.48 -9.24 -2.14
C ALA A 47 0.69 -7.71 -2.17
N ILE A 48 1.68 -7.22 -2.93
CA ILE A 48 1.91 -5.79 -3.15
C ILE A 48 0.71 -5.14 -3.88
N SER A 49 0.14 -5.83 -4.88
CA SER A 49 -1.04 -5.34 -5.57
C SER A 49 -2.26 -5.22 -4.66
N MET A 50 -2.43 -6.17 -3.73
CA MET A 50 -3.52 -6.15 -2.75
C MET A 50 -3.31 -5.04 -1.72
N TYR A 51 -2.08 -4.82 -1.26
CA TYR A 51 -1.74 -3.69 -0.39
C TYR A 51 -2.14 -2.34 -1.02
N LEU A 52 -1.83 -2.13 -2.31
CA LEU A 52 -2.24 -0.91 -3.02
C LEU A 52 -3.76 -0.79 -3.15
N LYS A 53 -4.45 -1.90 -3.44
CA LYS A 53 -5.91 -1.92 -3.53
C LYS A 53 -6.55 -1.54 -2.20
N ILE A 54 -6.04 -2.06 -1.09
CA ILE A 54 -6.51 -1.74 0.26
C ILE A 54 -6.35 -0.24 0.53
N LYS A 55 -5.15 0.33 0.33
CA LYS A 55 -4.92 1.77 0.52
C LYS A 55 -5.86 2.65 -0.31
N LYS A 56 -6.14 2.24 -1.56
CA LYS A 56 -7.07 2.96 -2.43
C LYS A 56 -8.49 2.93 -1.84
N LEU A 57 -8.97 1.75 -1.44
CA LEU A 57 -10.30 1.59 -0.85
C LEU A 57 -10.43 2.36 0.47
N GLU A 58 -9.41 2.34 1.33
CA GLU A 58 -9.38 3.14 2.56
C GLU A 58 -9.47 4.64 2.27
N SER A 59 -8.76 5.12 1.24
CA SER A 59 -8.85 6.51 0.80
C SER A 59 -10.24 6.87 0.29
N GLU A 60 -10.88 6.00 -0.49
CA GLU A 60 -12.24 6.23 -0.99
C GLU A 60 -13.25 6.30 0.16
N ILE A 61 -13.16 5.36 1.11
CA ILE A 61 -13.99 5.34 2.33
C ILE A 61 -13.81 6.65 3.11
N LYS A 62 -12.58 7.11 3.29
CA LYS A 62 -12.30 8.38 3.97
C LYS A 62 -12.98 9.55 3.27
N SER A 63 -12.88 9.66 1.95
CA SER A 63 -13.56 10.71 1.17
C SER A 63 -15.08 10.67 1.34
N TYR A 64 -15.69 9.48 1.35
CA TYR A 64 -17.13 9.33 1.60
C TYR A 64 -17.52 9.76 3.01
N GLN A 65 -16.70 9.43 4.01
CA GLN A 65 -16.95 9.84 5.39
C GLN A 65 -16.84 11.35 5.57
N GLU A 66 -15.86 11.99 4.93
CA GLU A 66 -15.70 13.45 4.91
C GLU A 66 -16.90 14.14 4.26
N LEU A 67 -17.35 13.65 3.09
CA LEU A 67 -18.56 14.16 2.43
C LEU A 67 -19.79 14.02 3.34
N LYS A 68 -19.98 12.84 3.95
CA LYS A 68 -21.10 12.59 4.88
C LYS A 68 -21.05 13.54 6.08
N LYS A 69 -19.86 13.88 6.57
CA LYS A 69 -19.68 14.83 7.68
C LYS A 69 -20.12 16.24 7.26
N VAL A 70 -19.63 16.73 6.12
CA VAL A 70 -20.00 18.05 5.59
C VAL A 70 -21.52 18.16 5.37
N LEU A 71 -22.14 17.15 4.75
CA LEU A 71 -23.59 17.14 4.54
C LEU A 71 -24.38 17.20 5.87
N LYS A 72 -23.91 16.52 6.91
CA LYS A 72 -24.55 16.57 8.23
C LYS A 72 -24.40 17.91 8.92
N GLU A 73 -23.30 18.61 8.70
CA GLU A 73 -23.07 19.95 9.25
C GLU A 73 -24.03 20.94 8.58
N ILE A 74 -24.18 20.88 7.26
CA ILE A 74 -25.14 21.71 6.50
C ILE A 74 -26.57 21.50 6.99
N ILE A 75 -27.03 20.24 7.13
CA ILE A 75 -28.40 19.93 7.55
C ILE A 75 -28.68 20.34 9.01
N LYS A 76 -27.65 20.51 9.85
CA LYS A 76 -27.81 20.92 11.26
C LYS A 76 -27.87 22.44 11.43
N GLU A 77 -27.47 23.21 10.43
CA GLU A 77 -27.49 24.67 10.46
C GLU A 77 -28.84 25.26 9.96
N ASP A 78 -29.74 24.42 9.42
CA ASP A 78 -31.16 24.71 9.15
C ASP A 78 -32.07 24.27 10.32
#